data_AF-A0A419FG77-F1
#
_entry.id   AF-A0A419FG77-F1
#
_cell.length_a   1.000
_cell.length_b   1.000
_cell.length_c   1.000
_cell.angle_alpha   90.00
_cell.angle_beta   90.00
_cell.angle_gamma   90.00
#
_symmetry.space_group_name_H-M   'P 1'
#
loop_
_entity.id
_entity.type
_entity.pdbx_description
1 polymer ?
#
loop_
_entity_poly.entity_id
_entity_poly.type
_entity_poly.pdbx_seq_one_letter_code
_entity_poly.pdbx_strand_id
1 'polypeptide(L)'
;MLGAIAGDIIGSRFEYRPVKTADFELLHPGCTFTDDTVLTVALAEAILRGRSYAELMREYYRRYPDAGYGLGFHHWALSASSQPYNSYGNGAAMRISPAGYAFDTLEETLARAEEYTAVTHNHPEGVKGGQATAAAIFLARTGSSKDQIREFITARFGYNLSRTLAQIRPTYHFQESCQGTVPEAIIAFLESTGWEDAVRLAVSLGGDSDTLGCITGGIAQAFYGGVPETVARWALEQLDGHLREVTLEFMDKYRLSHP
;
A
#
# COMPACT_ATOMS: atom_id res chain seq x y z
N MET A 1 4.67 -2.70 6.88
CA MET A 1 3.89 -1.45 7.03
C MET A 1 4.75 -0.21 6.77
N LEU A 2 5.87 0.03 7.48
CA LEU A 2 6.72 1.21 7.25
C LEU A 2 7.23 1.33 5.80
N GLY A 3 7.48 0.21 5.11
CA GLY A 3 7.85 0.24 3.69
C GLY A 3 6.71 0.69 2.78
N ALA A 4 5.45 0.46 3.16
CA ALA A 4 4.32 1.03 2.44
C ALA A 4 4.26 2.56 2.66
N ILE A 5 4.34 2.98 3.91
CA ILE A 5 4.37 4.40 4.31
C ILE A 5 5.50 5.16 3.61
N ALA A 6 6.73 4.62 3.63
CA ALA A 6 7.85 5.26 2.96
C ALA A 6 7.68 5.29 1.43
N GLY A 7 7.05 4.26 0.84
CA GLY A 7 6.72 4.20 -0.58
C GLY A 7 5.72 5.26 -1.02
N ASP A 8 4.64 5.45 -0.25
CA ASP A 8 3.68 6.55 -0.38
C ASP A 8 4.43 7.89 -0.35
N ILE A 9 5.13 8.17 0.75
CA ILE A 9 5.77 9.47 0.97
C ILE A 9 6.74 9.83 -0.17
N ILE A 10 7.52 8.86 -0.66
CA ILE A 10 8.45 9.07 -1.78
C ILE A 10 7.69 9.32 -3.10
N GLY A 11 6.60 8.58 -3.32
CA GLY A 11 5.79 8.66 -4.53
C GLY A 11 4.92 9.92 -4.63
N SER A 12 4.49 10.52 -3.52
CA SER A 12 3.55 11.65 -3.51
C SER A 12 4.01 12.86 -4.31
N ARG A 13 5.32 13.11 -4.33
CA ARG A 13 5.91 14.21 -5.11
C ARG A 13 5.69 14.07 -6.63
N PHE A 14 5.48 12.85 -7.11
CA PHE A 14 5.45 12.52 -8.54
C PHE A 14 4.05 12.25 -9.09
N GLU A 15 3.02 12.18 -8.25
CA GLU A 15 1.66 11.79 -8.63
C GLU A 15 1.11 12.69 -9.77
N TYR A 16 1.23 14.01 -9.60
CA TYR A 16 0.85 15.01 -10.60
C TYR A 16 2.02 15.52 -11.46
N ARG A 17 3.23 15.04 -11.19
CA ARG A 17 4.48 15.43 -11.89
C ARG A 17 5.31 14.17 -12.18
N PRO A 18 4.83 13.29 -13.06
CA PRO A 18 5.37 11.95 -13.20
C PRO A 18 6.82 11.96 -13.69
N VAL A 19 7.61 11.03 -13.15
CA VAL A 19 8.96 10.73 -13.60
C VAL A 19 8.95 9.37 -14.32
N LYS A 20 9.68 9.27 -15.45
CA LYS A 20 9.78 8.04 -16.25
C LYS A 20 11.18 7.42 -16.19
N THR A 21 11.89 7.68 -15.10
CA THR A 21 13.22 7.14 -14.79
C THR A 21 13.25 6.73 -13.32
N ALA A 22 14.06 5.72 -12.98
CA ALA A 22 14.33 5.31 -11.61
C ALA A 22 15.41 6.20 -10.94
N ASP A 23 16.11 7.01 -11.75
CA ASP A 23 17.11 7.96 -11.30
C ASP A 23 16.45 9.30 -10.93
N PHE A 24 16.15 9.44 -9.64
CA PHE A 24 15.62 10.66 -9.03
C PHE A 24 16.07 10.74 -7.56
N GLU A 25 16.03 11.93 -6.98
CA GLU A 25 16.34 12.12 -5.57
C GLU A 25 15.28 11.44 -4.69
N LEU A 26 15.63 10.35 -4.00
CA LEU A 26 14.63 9.53 -3.27
C LEU A 26 13.98 10.27 -2.10
N LEU A 27 14.81 10.90 -1.26
CA LEU A 27 14.38 11.60 -0.05
C LEU A 27 14.45 13.10 -0.33
N HIS A 28 13.30 13.79 -0.30
CA HIS A 28 13.23 15.20 -0.69
C HIS A 28 12.23 15.98 0.18
N PRO A 29 12.48 17.27 0.49
CA PRO A 29 11.59 18.07 1.36
C PRO A 29 10.15 18.26 0.84
N GLY A 30 9.94 18.04 -0.45
CA GLY A 30 8.61 18.08 -1.09
C GLY A 30 7.84 16.77 -1.06
N CYS A 31 8.38 15.73 -0.42
CA CYS A 31 7.67 14.48 -0.15
C CYS A 31 6.81 14.64 1.11
N THR A 32 5.58 14.14 1.07
CA THR A 32 4.64 14.14 2.21
C THR A 32 3.88 12.83 2.22
N PHE A 33 3.38 12.40 3.37
CA PHE A 33 2.43 11.29 3.44
C PHE A 33 1.09 11.70 2.83
N THR A 34 0.35 10.74 2.27
CA THR A 34 -1.00 10.94 1.72
C THR A 34 -2.04 10.08 2.46
N ASP A 35 -3.24 9.94 1.89
CA ASP A 35 -4.28 9.10 2.45
C ASP A 35 -3.91 7.61 2.48
N ASP A 36 -2.98 7.18 1.64
CA ASP A 36 -2.31 5.88 1.69
C ASP A 36 -1.78 5.57 3.10
N THR A 37 -0.90 6.43 3.61
CA THR A 37 -0.35 6.32 4.96
C THR A 37 -1.44 6.48 6.01
N VAL A 38 -2.28 7.51 5.88
CA VAL A 38 -3.30 7.81 6.90
C VAL A 38 -4.24 6.60 7.09
N LEU A 39 -4.71 5.99 6.02
CA LEU A 39 -5.61 4.84 6.08
C LEU A 39 -4.87 3.54 6.38
N THR A 40 -3.59 3.40 5.99
CA THR A 40 -2.73 2.30 6.46
C THR A 40 -2.62 2.29 7.98
N VAL A 41 -2.34 3.46 8.58
CA VAL A 41 -2.20 3.58 10.03
C VAL A 41 -3.54 3.41 10.75
N ALA A 42 -4.65 3.91 10.17
CA ALA A 42 -5.99 3.64 10.69
C ALA A 42 -6.30 2.12 10.75
N LEU A 43 -5.90 1.35 9.73
CA LEU A 43 -6.06 -0.10 9.73
C LEU A 43 -5.17 -0.77 10.78
N ALA A 44 -3.92 -0.30 10.92
CA ALA A 44 -3.02 -0.77 11.95
C ALA A 44 -3.60 -0.59 13.35
N GLU A 45 -4.18 0.59 13.64
CA GLU A 45 -4.85 0.84 14.93
C GLU A 45 -6.07 -0.06 15.12
N ALA A 46 -6.88 -0.27 14.08
CA ALA A 46 -8.05 -1.14 14.14
C ALA A 46 -7.66 -2.56 14.54
N ILE A 47 -6.60 -3.10 13.95
CA ILE A 47 -6.04 -4.42 14.27
C ILE A 47 -5.44 -4.44 15.68
N LEU A 48 -4.68 -3.42 16.07
CA LEU A 48 -4.04 -3.36 17.38
C LEU A 48 -5.04 -3.33 18.53
N ARG A 49 -6.11 -2.55 18.36
CA ARG A 49 -7.08 -2.23 19.41
C ARG A 49 -8.37 -3.04 19.33
N GLY A 50 -8.59 -3.79 18.25
CA GLY A 50 -9.87 -4.48 18.00
C GLY A 50 -11.04 -3.51 17.80
N ARG A 51 -10.77 -2.33 17.22
CA ARG A 51 -11.76 -1.27 16.97
C ARG A 51 -12.38 -1.43 15.59
N SER A 52 -13.57 -0.86 15.40
CA SER A 52 -14.21 -0.79 14.08
C SER A 52 -13.34 0.01 13.10
N TYR A 53 -12.95 -0.63 12.00
CA TYR A 53 -12.13 0.03 10.99
C TYR A 53 -12.89 1.17 10.30
N ALA A 54 -14.21 1.04 10.11
CA ALA A 54 -15.04 2.09 9.54
C ALA A 54 -15.06 3.36 10.40
N GLU A 55 -15.12 3.20 11.73
CA GLU A 55 -15.11 4.33 12.67
C GLU A 55 -13.73 5.00 12.67
N LEU A 56 -12.67 4.21 12.73
CA LEU A 56 -11.29 4.71 12.69
C LEU A 56 -10.97 5.47 11.40
N MET A 57 -11.38 4.96 10.23
CA MET A 57 -11.18 5.69 8.97
C MET A 57 -11.84 7.07 8.99
N ARG A 58 -13.01 7.21 9.62
CA ARG A 58 -13.70 8.51 9.75
C ARG A 58 -13.03 9.43 10.76
N GLU A 59 -12.52 8.87 11.86
CA GLU A 59 -11.74 9.64 12.85
C GLU A 59 -10.45 10.18 12.23
N TYR A 60 -9.74 9.34 11.48
CA TYR A 60 -8.52 9.72 10.77
C TYR A 60 -8.81 10.74 9.67
N TYR A 61 -9.86 10.53 8.87
CA TYR A 61 -10.30 11.52 7.88
C TYR A 61 -10.58 12.90 8.50
N ARG A 62 -11.25 12.96 9.67
CA ARG A 62 -11.49 14.25 10.35
C ARG A 62 -10.21 14.90 10.86
N ARG A 63 -9.19 14.12 11.19
CA ARG A 63 -7.90 14.62 11.68
C ARG A 63 -6.99 15.07 10.53
N TYR A 64 -7.08 14.41 9.38
CA TYR A 64 -6.23 14.63 8.21
C TYR A 64 -7.07 14.87 6.94
N PRO A 65 -8.00 15.85 6.91
CA PRO A 65 -8.99 15.97 5.83
C PRO A 65 -8.39 16.26 4.45
N ASP A 66 -7.18 16.83 4.41
CA ASP A 66 -6.49 17.26 3.19
C ASP A 66 -5.39 16.27 2.73
N ALA A 67 -5.46 15.01 3.16
CA ALA A 67 -4.42 14.01 2.89
C ALA A 67 -4.39 13.46 1.45
N GLY A 68 -5.33 13.83 0.57
CA GLY A 68 -5.32 13.38 -0.84
C GLY A 68 -6.47 12.45 -1.26
N TYR A 69 -7.46 12.22 -0.40
CA TYR A 69 -8.51 11.23 -0.66
C TYR A 69 -9.24 11.39 -2.00
N GLY A 70 -9.57 10.26 -2.62
CA GLY A 70 -10.51 10.23 -3.75
C GLY A 70 -11.91 10.73 -3.39
N LEU A 71 -12.61 11.35 -4.35
CA LEU A 71 -13.94 11.95 -4.16
C LEU A 71 -14.99 10.99 -3.56
N GLY A 72 -14.96 9.73 -3.96
CA GLY A 72 -15.86 8.71 -3.41
C GLY A 72 -15.64 8.47 -1.91
N PHE A 73 -14.37 8.48 -1.47
CA PHE A 73 -14.03 8.32 -0.07
C PHE A 73 -14.42 9.56 0.74
N HIS A 74 -14.17 10.78 0.22
CA HIS A 74 -14.64 12.03 0.85
C HIS A 74 -16.15 11.99 1.14
N HIS A 75 -16.96 11.61 0.15
CA HIS A 75 -18.41 11.49 0.33
C HIS A 75 -18.77 10.42 1.37
N TRP A 76 -18.11 9.26 1.33
CA TRP A 76 -18.33 8.20 2.29
C TRP A 76 -18.02 8.66 3.72
N ALA A 77 -16.85 9.27 3.95
CA ALA A 77 -16.37 9.69 5.26
C ALA A 77 -17.24 10.78 5.91
N LEU A 78 -17.82 11.67 5.09
CA LEU A 78 -18.74 12.73 5.52
C LEU A 78 -20.19 12.26 5.67
N SER A 79 -20.58 11.15 5.05
CA SER A 79 -21.95 10.65 5.10
C SER A 79 -22.32 10.08 6.48
N ALA A 80 -23.60 10.06 6.84
CA ALA A 80 -24.07 9.39 8.05
C ALA A 80 -24.15 7.85 7.91
N SER A 81 -23.96 7.32 6.69
CA SER A 81 -24.09 5.90 6.37
C SER A 81 -22.73 5.23 6.30
N SER A 82 -22.56 4.08 6.97
CA SER A 82 -21.34 3.27 6.86
C SER A 82 -21.33 2.30 5.67
N GLN A 83 -22.31 2.40 4.76
CA GLN A 83 -22.39 1.50 3.60
C GLN A 83 -21.28 1.79 2.59
N PRO A 84 -20.62 0.77 2.02
CA PRO A 84 -19.64 0.95 0.97
C PRO A 84 -20.29 1.43 -0.34
N TYR A 85 -19.49 2.00 -1.24
CA TYR A 85 -19.97 2.68 -2.45
C TYR A 85 -19.58 1.96 -3.76
N ASN A 86 -19.42 0.63 -3.72
CA ASN A 86 -19.13 -0.23 -4.88
C ASN A 86 -17.91 0.22 -5.70
N SER A 87 -16.87 0.69 -5.01
CA SER A 87 -15.62 1.12 -5.65
C SER A 87 -14.70 -0.04 -6.00
N TYR A 88 -14.10 0.03 -7.19
CA TYR A 88 -13.01 -0.83 -7.67
C TYR A 88 -11.64 -0.13 -7.62
N GLY A 89 -11.57 1.05 -7.00
CA GLY A 89 -10.36 1.85 -6.92
C GLY A 89 -9.21 1.20 -6.14
N ASN A 90 -7.99 1.63 -6.42
CA ASN A 90 -6.75 1.18 -5.77
C ASN A 90 -6.66 1.60 -4.28
N GLY A 91 -7.53 2.50 -3.82
CA GLY A 91 -7.79 2.81 -2.40
C GLY A 91 -8.10 1.58 -1.53
N ALA A 92 -8.52 0.47 -2.13
CA ALA A 92 -8.59 -0.84 -1.48
C ALA A 92 -7.20 -1.40 -1.09
N ALA A 93 -6.27 -1.38 -2.05
CA ALA A 93 -4.97 -2.04 -1.97
C ALA A 93 -3.92 -1.20 -1.22
N MET A 94 -3.94 0.12 -1.39
CA MET A 94 -2.92 1.01 -0.85
C MET A 94 -2.79 0.93 0.68
N ARG A 95 -3.91 0.70 1.38
CA ARG A 95 -3.97 0.69 2.84
C ARG A 95 -3.88 -0.67 3.51
N ILE A 96 -3.85 -1.75 2.72
CA ILE A 96 -4.10 -3.12 3.24
C ILE A 96 -2.86 -3.77 3.86
N SER A 97 -1.70 -3.11 3.77
CA SER A 97 -0.43 -3.68 4.20
C SER A 97 -0.40 -4.25 5.64
N PRO A 98 -1.06 -3.65 6.66
CA PRO A 98 -1.12 -4.21 8.01
C PRO A 98 -1.74 -5.61 8.06
N ALA A 99 -2.79 -5.87 7.26
CA ALA A 99 -3.45 -7.18 7.22
C ALA A 99 -2.50 -8.28 6.73
N GLY A 100 -1.57 -7.94 5.83
CA GLY A 100 -0.55 -8.89 5.35
C GLY A 100 0.39 -9.39 6.45
N TYR A 101 0.55 -8.64 7.55
CA TYR A 101 1.40 -9.00 8.70
C TYR A 101 0.63 -9.62 9.89
N ALA A 102 -0.65 -9.28 10.04
CA ALA A 102 -1.35 -9.42 11.31
C ALA A 102 -1.85 -10.83 11.66
N PHE A 103 -1.91 -11.74 10.69
CA PHE A 103 -2.59 -13.04 10.80
C PHE A 103 -1.64 -14.21 10.49
N ASP A 104 -1.93 -15.41 11.00
CA ASP A 104 -0.97 -16.52 10.97
C ASP A 104 -1.08 -17.38 9.70
N THR A 105 -2.21 -17.34 9.01
CA THR A 105 -2.47 -18.13 7.80
C THR A 105 -2.82 -17.24 6.60
N LEU A 106 -2.59 -17.77 5.40
CA LEU A 106 -2.94 -17.07 4.16
C LEU A 106 -4.45 -16.95 4.03
N GLU A 107 -5.20 -18.00 4.40
CA GLU A 107 -6.65 -18.04 4.39
C GLU A 107 -7.25 -16.95 5.29
N GLU A 108 -6.74 -16.82 6.52
CA GLU A 108 -7.18 -15.76 7.43
C GLU A 108 -6.79 -14.38 6.90
N THR A 109 -5.58 -14.23 6.36
CA THR A 109 -5.14 -12.97 5.75
C THR A 109 -6.06 -12.54 4.61
N LEU A 110 -6.47 -13.47 3.74
CA LEU A 110 -7.38 -13.20 2.62
C LEU A 110 -8.78 -12.82 3.11
N ALA A 111 -9.31 -13.53 4.11
CA ALA A 111 -10.62 -13.23 4.68
C ALA A 111 -10.65 -11.85 5.33
N ARG A 112 -9.60 -11.51 6.09
CA ARG A 112 -9.47 -10.21 6.75
C ARG A 112 -9.22 -9.08 5.77
N ALA A 113 -8.41 -9.32 4.74
CA ALA A 113 -8.19 -8.33 3.69
C ALA A 113 -9.50 -7.99 2.95
N GLU A 114 -10.35 -8.98 2.69
CA GLU A 114 -11.69 -8.75 2.13
C GLU A 114 -12.58 -7.95 3.07
N GLU A 115 -12.65 -8.33 4.35
CA GLU A 115 -13.43 -7.61 5.38
C GLU A 115 -13.05 -6.13 5.45
N TYR A 116 -11.75 -5.82 5.58
CA TYR A 116 -11.27 -4.44 5.68
C TYR A 116 -11.42 -3.65 4.38
N THR A 117 -11.31 -4.31 3.23
CA THR A 117 -11.49 -3.68 1.91
C THR A 117 -12.95 -3.32 1.66
N ALA A 118 -13.86 -4.27 1.95
CA ALA A 118 -15.28 -4.16 1.68
C ALA A 118 -15.97 -3.02 2.46
N VAL A 119 -15.32 -2.45 3.49
CA VAL A 119 -15.83 -1.27 4.22
C VAL A 119 -16.07 -0.06 3.29
N THR A 120 -15.30 0.07 2.22
CA THR A 120 -15.47 1.16 1.22
C THR A 120 -15.50 0.65 -0.22
N HIS A 121 -14.77 -0.44 -0.50
CA HIS A 121 -14.52 -0.97 -1.83
C HIS A 121 -15.10 -2.39 -1.94
N ASN A 122 -16.42 -2.52 -1.97
CA ASN A 122 -17.10 -3.83 -2.06
C ASN A 122 -17.31 -4.32 -3.50
N HIS A 123 -16.73 -3.65 -4.51
CA HIS A 123 -16.69 -4.19 -5.87
C HIS A 123 -15.72 -5.39 -5.92
N PRO A 124 -16.01 -6.46 -6.68
CA PRO A 124 -15.14 -7.64 -6.76
C PRO A 124 -13.68 -7.31 -7.09
N GLU A 125 -13.45 -6.35 -8.00
CA GLU A 125 -12.10 -5.93 -8.39
C GLU A 125 -11.36 -5.13 -7.30
N GLY A 126 -12.08 -4.40 -6.44
CA GLY A 126 -11.51 -3.74 -5.28
C GLY A 126 -11.07 -4.76 -4.22
N VAL A 127 -11.97 -5.70 -3.88
CA VAL A 127 -11.67 -6.83 -2.99
C VAL A 127 -10.49 -7.65 -3.51
N LYS A 128 -10.46 -7.93 -4.83
CA LYS A 128 -9.36 -8.64 -5.49
C LYS A 128 -8.02 -7.93 -5.32
N GLY A 129 -7.97 -6.61 -5.50
CA GLY A 129 -6.75 -5.83 -5.34
C GLY A 129 -6.25 -5.81 -3.89
N GLY A 130 -7.15 -5.63 -2.93
CA GLY A 130 -6.85 -5.70 -1.49
C GLY A 130 -6.31 -7.07 -1.09
N GLN A 131 -6.99 -8.15 -1.47
CA GLN A 131 -6.56 -9.52 -1.21
C GLN A 131 -5.21 -9.86 -1.87
N ALA A 132 -5.00 -9.48 -3.12
CA ALA A 132 -3.75 -9.74 -3.83
C ALA A 132 -2.55 -9.05 -3.16
N THR A 133 -2.73 -7.81 -2.74
CA THR A 133 -1.68 -7.04 -2.04
C THR A 133 -1.36 -7.66 -0.67
N ALA A 134 -2.38 -7.97 0.13
CA ALA A 134 -2.19 -8.62 1.43
C ALA A 134 -1.56 -10.01 1.30
N ALA A 135 -1.96 -10.79 0.30
CA ALA A 135 -1.40 -12.10 0.01
C ALA A 135 0.07 -12.01 -0.41
N ALA A 136 0.44 -11.06 -1.27
CA ALA A 136 1.82 -10.85 -1.68
C ALA A 136 2.71 -10.52 -0.47
N ILE A 137 2.24 -9.68 0.45
CA ILE A 137 2.93 -9.36 1.70
C ILE A 137 3.06 -10.59 2.61
N PHE A 138 1.97 -11.35 2.80
CA PHE A 138 1.98 -12.57 3.60
C PHE A 138 3.01 -13.58 3.07
N LEU A 139 2.91 -13.92 1.78
CA LEU A 139 3.79 -14.88 1.13
C LEU A 139 5.26 -14.46 1.22
N ALA A 140 5.53 -13.17 0.99
CA ALA A 140 6.86 -12.59 1.11
C ALA A 140 7.45 -12.76 2.52
N ARG A 141 6.71 -12.37 3.57
CA ARG A 141 7.23 -12.49 4.95
C ARG A 141 7.31 -13.94 5.44
N THR A 142 6.57 -14.87 4.83
CA THR A 142 6.65 -16.31 5.14
C THR A 142 7.67 -17.06 4.29
N GLY A 143 8.50 -16.34 3.52
CA GLY A 143 9.65 -16.91 2.83
C GLY A 143 9.38 -17.47 1.42
N SER A 144 8.25 -17.14 0.80
CA SER A 144 8.01 -17.48 -0.60
C SER A 144 8.96 -16.71 -1.53
N SER A 145 9.45 -17.37 -2.58
CA SER A 145 10.23 -16.73 -3.63
C SER A 145 9.35 -15.80 -4.48
N LYS A 146 9.98 -14.89 -5.22
CA LYS A 146 9.28 -14.04 -6.20
C LYS A 146 8.50 -14.84 -7.23
N ASP A 147 9.04 -15.99 -7.66
CA ASP A 147 8.36 -16.86 -8.62
C ASP A 147 7.10 -17.50 -8.00
N GLN A 148 7.18 -17.98 -6.77
CA GLN A 148 6.03 -18.51 -6.04
C GLN A 148 4.94 -17.45 -5.81
N ILE A 149 5.34 -16.22 -5.46
CA ILE A 149 4.41 -15.09 -5.32
C ILE A 149 3.75 -14.79 -6.68
N ARG A 150 4.54 -14.70 -7.76
CA ARG A 150 4.02 -14.46 -9.12
C ARG A 150 2.99 -15.53 -9.52
N GLU A 151 3.34 -16.80 -9.35
CA GLU A 151 2.49 -17.94 -9.68
C GLU A 151 1.18 -17.91 -8.88
N PHE A 152 1.27 -17.72 -7.56
CA PHE A 152 0.09 -17.66 -6.70
C PHE A 152 -0.84 -16.51 -7.10
N ILE A 153 -0.31 -15.29 -7.23
CA ILE A 153 -1.13 -14.12 -7.55
C ILE A 153 -1.77 -14.25 -8.94
N THR A 154 -1.02 -14.76 -9.92
CA THR A 154 -1.53 -15.00 -11.27
C THR A 154 -2.66 -16.03 -11.26
N ALA A 155 -2.46 -17.18 -10.59
CA ALA A 155 -3.43 -18.26 -10.56
C ALA A 155 -4.69 -17.90 -9.75
N ARG A 156 -4.53 -17.22 -8.60
CA ARG A 156 -5.63 -16.93 -7.67
C ARG A 156 -6.46 -15.71 -8.06
N PHE A 157 -5.84 -14.70 -8.68
CA PHE A 157 -6.47 -13.40 -8.95
C PHE A 157 -6.51 -13.04 -10.44
N GLY A 158 -5.88 -13.84 -11.32
CA GLY A 158 -5.92 -13.61 -12.76
C GLY A 158 -5.13 -12.38 -13.23
N TYR A 159 -4.25 -11.82 -12.38
CA TYR A 159 -3.41 -10.70 -12.76
C TYR A 159 -2.31 -11.13 -13.74
N ASN A 160 -2.13 -10.35 -14.81
CA ASN A 160 -1.05 -10.58 -15.76
C ASN A 160 0.28 -10.01 -15.23
N LEU A 161 1.09 -10.88 -14.64
CA LEU A 161 2.41 -10.57 -14.07
C LEU A 161 3.59 -11.02 -14.95
N SER A 162 3.35 -11.39 -16.22
CA SER A 162 4.41 -11.78 -17.17
C SER A 162 4.97 -10.60 -17.99
N ARG A 163 4.34 -9.43 -17.87
CA ARG A 163 4.80 -8.17 -18.47
C ARG A 163 6.05 -7.66 -17.75
N THR A 164 6.83 -6.84 -18.42
CA THR A 164 7.99 -6.16 -17.81
C THR A 164 7.78 -4.67 -17.63
N LEU A 165 8.48 -4.06 -16.68
CA LEU A 165 8.47 -2.60 -16.48
C LEU A 165 8.91 -1.85 -17.74
N ALA A 166 9.83 -2.41 -18.52
CA ALA A 166 10.24 -1.84 -19.80
C ALA A 166 9.08 -1.76 -20.82
N GLN A 167 8.15 -2.74 -20.78
CA GLN A 167 6.95 -2.73 -21.62
C GLN A 167 5.86 -1.79 -21.08
N ILE A 168 5.76 -1.65 -19.76
CA ILE A 168 4.70 -0.89 -19.08
C ILE A 168 5.01 0.62 -19.06
N ARG A 169 6.24 0.98 -18.68
CA ARG A 169 6.67 2.37 -18.42
C ARG A 169 6.33 3.38 -19.54
N PRO A 170 6.50 3.06 -20.85
CA PRO A 170 6.24 4.02 -21.91
C PRO A 170 4.79 4.45 -22.06
N THR A 171 3.83 3.60 -21.68
CA THR A 171 2.39 3.82 -21.93
C THR A 171 1.57 3.96 -20.65
N TYR A 172 2.13 3.60 -19.50
CA TYR A 172 1.48 3.77 -18.21
C TYR A 172 1.20 5.23 -17.90
N HIS A 173 0.03 5.51 -17.36
CA HIS A 173 -0.44 6.84 -17.00
C HIS A 173 -1.27 6.73 -15.72
N PHE A 174 -1.78 7.85 -15.23
CA PHE A 174 -2.57 7.90 -14.01
C PHE A 174 -3.73 6.89 -14.06
N GLN A 175 -3.79 6.00 -13.07
CA GLN A 175 -4.73 4.89 -12.99
C GLN A 175 -5.17 4.73 -11.53
N GLU A 176 -6.44 4.98 -11.27
CA GLU A 176 -7.01 4.90 -9.91
C GLU A 176 -7.66 3.52 -9.64
N SER A 177 -7.61 2.59 -10.61
CA SER A 177 -8.25 1.27 -10.48
C SER A 177 -7.31 0.23 -9.88
N CYS A 178 -7.85 -0.73 -9.12
CA CYS A 178 -7.07 -1.89 -8.67
C CYS A 178 -6.46 -2.65 -9.86
N GLN A 179 -7.20 -2.81 -10.96
CA GLN A 179 -6.75 -3.56 -12.14
C GLN A 179 -5.57 -2.91 -12.87
N GLY A 180 -5.51 -1.58 -12.85
CA GLY A 180 -4.45 -0.81 -13.49
C GLY A 180 -3.31 -0.44 -12.56
N THR A 181 -3.37 -0.74 -11.26
CA THR A 181 -2.34 -0.33 -10.28
C THR A 181 -1.67 -1.53 -9.62
N VAL A 182 -2.47 -2.46 -9.10
CA VAL A 182 -1.97 -3.60 -8.29
C VAL A 182 -1.01 -4.49 -9.09
N PRO A 183 -1.32 -4.94 -10.32
CA PRO A 183 -0.37 -5.80 -11.03
C PRO A 183 0.92 -5.08 -11.40
N GLU A 184 0.89 -3.77 -11.68
CA GLU A 184 2.05 -2.94 -11.99
C GLU A 184 2.94 -2.74 -10.77
N ALA A 185 2.36 -2.48 -9.60
CA ALA A 185 3.07 -2.41 -8.33
C ALA A 185 3.73 -3.76 -7.97
N ILE A 186 3.03 -4.87 -8.19
CA ILE A 186 3.58 -6.21 -7.97
C ILE A 186 4.72 -6.50 -8.95
N ILE A 187 4.60 -6.14 -10.24
CA ILE A 187 5.68 -6.29 -11.23
C ILE A 187 6.91 -5.46 -10.84
N ALA A 188 6.73 -4.23 -10.33
CA ALA A 188 7.82 -3.41 -9.82
C ALA A 188 8.57 -4.10 -8.67
N PHE A 189 7.85 -4.72 -7.73
CA PHE A 189 8.44 -5.59 -6.73
C PHE A 189 9.16 -6.79 -7.37
N LEU A 190 8.52 -7.50 -8.30
CA LEU A 190 9.10 -8.72 -8.90
C LEU A 190 10.41 -8.45 -9.63
N GLU A 191 10.56 -7.32 -10.32
CA GLU A 191 11.80 -6.95 -11.03
C GLU A 191 12.89 -6.33 -10.15
N SER A 192 12.56 -5.96 -8.90
CA SER A 192 13.52 -5.29 -8.01
C SER A 192 14.64 -6.19 -7.47
N THR A 193 15.67 -5.56 -6.92
CA THR A 193 16.81 -6.22 -6.26
C THR A 193 16.99 -5.81 -4.79
N GLY A 194 16.21 -4.83 -4.33
CA GLY A 194 16.15 -4.38 -2.94
C GLY A 194 14.94 -3.46 -2.73
N TRP A 195 14.72 -3.03 -1.48
CA TRP A 195 13.56 -2.21 -1.14
C TRP A 195 13.57 -0.85 -1.87
N GLU A 196 14.70 -0.14 -1.84
CA GLU A 196 14.81 1.17 -2.52
C GLU A 196 14.63 1.02 -4.03
N ASP A 197 15.26 0.01 -4.63
CA ASP A 197 15.11 -0.31 -6.05
C ASP A 197 13.65 -0.58 -6.41
N ALA A 198 12.91 -1.34 -5.58
CA ALA A 198 11.49 -1.60 -5.79
C ALA A 198 10.65 -0.31 -5.84
N VAL A 199 10.83 0.59 -4.88
CA VAL A 199 10.10 1.87 -4.85
C VAL A 199 10.49 2.76 -6.03
N ARG A 200 11.77 2.83 -6.38
CA ARG A 200 12.23 3.58 -7.57
C ARG A 200 11.62 3.04 -8.85
N LEU A 201 11.57 1.72 -9.01
CA LEU A 201 10.96 1.08 -10.16
C LEU A 201 9.46 1.37 -10.24
N ALA A 202 8.74 1.31 -9.12
CA ALA A 202 7.32 1.64 -9.05
C ALA A 202 7.06 3.10 -9.43
N VAL A 203 7.73 4.05 -8.77
CA VAL A 203 7.59 5.50 -9.06
C VAL A 203 8.00 5.83 -10.50
N SER A 204 8.98 5.12 -11.08
CA SER A 204 9.40 5.31 -12.47
C SER A 204 8.32 4.96 -13.50
N LEU A 205 7.26 4.24 -13.12
CA LEU A 205 6.11 4.03 -13.99
C LEU A 205 5.28 5.31 -14.15
N GLY A 206 5.41 6.29 -13.26
CA GLY A 206 4.56 7.47 -13.19
C GLY A 206 3.11 7.12 -12.87
N GLY A 207 2.18 8.06 -13.11
CA GLY A 207 0.78 7.88 -12.77
C GLY A 207 0.56 8.10 -11.27
N ASP A 208 -0.26 7.26 -10.66
CA ASP A 208 -0.58 7.28 -9.23
C ASP A 208 0.60 6.69 -8.43
N SER A 209 1.65 7.49 -8.30
CA SER A 209 2.99 7.04 -7.92
C SER A 209 3.17 6.82 -6.42
N ASP A 210 2.45 7.56 -5.58
CA ASP A 210 2.31 7.26 -4.16
C ASP A 210 1.63 5.91 -3.96
N THR A 211 0.48 5.64 -4.60
CA THR A 211 -0.18 4.34 -4.47
C THR A 211 0.68 3.18 -4.97
N LEU A 212 1.32 3.34 -6.13
CA LEU A 212 2.29 2.36 -6.64
C LEU A 212 3.42 2.13 -5.64
N GLY A 213 4.03 3.21 -5.14
CA GLY A 213 5.09 3.17 -4.14
C GLY A 213 4.65 2.47 -2.86
N CYS A 214 3.45 2.77 -2.38
CA CYS A 214 2.86 2.23 -1.17
C CYS A 214 2.67 0.71 -1.25
N ILE A 215 2.02 0.23 -2.32
CA ILE A 215 1.80 -1.21 -2.54
C ILE A 215 3.15 -1.93 -2.72
N THR A 216 4.02 -1.43 -3.61
CA THR A 216 5.32 -2.05 -3.89
C THR A 216 6.22 -2.07 -2.64
N GLY A 217 6.30 -0.94 -1.93
CA GLY A 217 7.14 -0.79 -0.74
C GLY A 217 6.67 -1.67 0.43
N GLY A 218 5.36 -1.91 0.56
CA GLY A 218 4.80 -2.85 1.53
C GLY A 218 5.22 -4.30 1.27
N ILE A 219 5.14 -4.74 0.01
CA ILE A 219 5.56 -6.09 -0.43
C ILE A 219 7.09 -6.24 -0.32
N ALA A 220 7.83 -5.23 -0.80
CA ALA A 220 9.29 -5.24 -0.76
C ALA A 220 9.82 -5.30 0.67
N GLN A 221 9.20 -4.60 1.63
CA GLN A 221 9.61 -4.68 3.04
C GLN A 221 9.49 -6.11 3.57
N ALA A 222 8.37 -6.77 3.26
CA ALA A 222 8.12 -8.15 3.70
C ALA A 222 9.16 -9.12 3.11
N PHE A 223 9.52 -8.93 1.84
CA PHE A 223 10.43 -9.82 1.12
C PHE A 223 11.90 -9.61 1.48
N TYR A 224 12.35 -8.36 1.56
CA TYR A 224 13.75 -8.00 1.83
C TYR A 224 14.07 -7.92 3.33
N GLY A 225 13.08 -8.16 4.20
CA GLY A 225 13.27 -8.19 5.66
C GLY A 225 13.45 -6.81 6.30
N GLY A 226 13.03 -5.73 5.63
CA GLY A 226 13.14 -4.38 6.19
C GLY A 226 13.11 -3.26 5.16
N VAL A 227 13.31 -2.05 5.66
CA VAL A 227 13.50 -0.81 4.92
C VAL A 227 14.90 -0.30 5.26
N PRO A 228 15.68 0.29 4.33
CA PRO A 228 16.99 0.86 4.65
C PRO A 228 16.89 1.85 5.82
N GLU A 229 17.81 1.76 6.78
CA GLU A 229 17.73 2.50 8.07
C GLU A 229 17.56 4.01 7.87
N THR A 230 18.29 4.59 6.90
CA THR A 230 18.20 6.01 6.55
C THR A 230 16.81 6.40 6.07
N VAL A 231 16.18 5.54 5.25
CA VAL A 231 14.82 5.75 4.74
C VAL A 231 13.80 5.54 5.86
N ALA A 232 13.97 4.51 6.69
CA ALA A 232 13.09 4.21 7.81
C ALA A 232 13.01 5.37 8.80
N ARG A 233 14.18 5.92 9.20
CA ARG A 233 14.26 7.10 10.08
C ARG A 233 13.59 8.31 9.44
N TRP A 234 13.93 8.60 8.19
CA TRP A 234 13.38 9.74 7.46
C TRP A 234 11.85 9.65 7.30
N ALA A 235 11.32 8.48 6.97
CA ALA A 235 9.88 8.27 6.81
C ALA A 235 9.13 8.48 8.13
N LEU A 236 9.68 7.99 9.26
CA LEU A 236 9.11 8.23 10.59
C LEU A 236 9.16 9.72 10.99
N GLU A 237 10.15 10.48 10.52
CA GLU A 237 10.24 11.93 10.72
C GLU A 237 9.19 12.72 9.94
N GLN A 238 8.68 12.17 8.82
CA GLN A 238 7.58 12.79 8.07
C GLN A 238 6.22 12.62 8.74
N LEU A 239 6.08 11.63 9.64
CA LEU A 239 4.83 11.38 10.35
C LEU A 239 4.66 12.31 11.56
N ASP A 240 3.43 12.75 11.79
CA ASP A 240 3.09 13.42 13.04
C ASP A 240 3.17 12.47 14.25
N GLY A 241 3.03 13.02 15.46
CA GLY A 241 3.17 12.24 16.69
C GLY A 241 2.21 11.04 16.76
N HIS A 242 0.97 11.19 16.30
CA HIS A 242 -0.03 10.13 16.38
C HIS A 242 0.21 9.02 15.34
N LEU A 243 0.41 9.39 14.07
CA LEU A 243 0.68 8.43 13.00
C LEU A 243 1.95 7.63 13.32
N ARG A 244 2.98 8.32 13.83
CA ARG A 244 4.24 7.69 14.23
C ARG A 244 4.08 6.71 15.39
N GLU A 245 3.35 7.08 16.43
CA GLU A 245 3.13 6.22 17.61
C GLU A 245 2.44 4.91 17.23
N VAL A 246 1.30 4.98 16.54
CA VAL A 246 0.58 3.79 16.07
C VAL A 246 1.46 2.97 15.12
N THR A 247 2.25 3.63 14.28
CA THR A 247 3.18 2.95 13.37
C THR A 247 4.20 2.10 14.12
N LEU A 248 4.85 2.69 15.12
CA LEU A 248 5.86 2.02 15.93
C LEU A 248 5.27 0.89 16.76
N GLU A 249 4.10 1.08 17.38
CA GLU A 249 3.41 0.04 18.13
C GLU A 249 3.05 -1.17 17.26
N PHE A 250 2.57 -0.95 16.04
CA PHE A 250 2.27 -2.03 15.11
C PHE A 250 3.53 -2.81 14.74
N MET A 251 4.61 -2.09 14.44
CA MET A 251 5.90 -2.69 14.11
C MET A 251 6.44 -3.54 15.27
N ASP A 252 6.36 -3.05 16.50
CA ASP A 252 6.80 -3.78 17.70
C ASP A 252 5.98 -5.06 17.91
N LYS A 253 4.64 -4.97 17.88
CA LYS A 253 3.75 -6.13 18.07
C LYS A 253 4.03 -7.24 17.06
N TYR A 254 4.25 -6.88 15.78
CA TYR A 254 4.45 -7.84 14.70
C TYR A 254 5.92 -8.04 14.33
N ARG A 255 6.86 -7.58 15.18
CA ARG A 255 8.32 -7.76 15.06
C ARG A 255 8.86 -7.36 13.68
N LEU A 256 8.37 -6.25 13.14
CA LEU A 256 8.90 -5.68 11.91
C LEU A 256 10.22 -4.98 12.24
N SER A 257 11.24 -5.18 11.40
CA SER A 257 12.59 -4.65 11.61
C SER A 257 12.55 -3.16 11.99
N HIS A 258 13.13 -2.83 13.14
CA HIS A 258 13.31 -1.46 13.61
C HIS A 258 14.63 -0.90 13.06
N PRO A 259 14.68 0.38 12.67
CA PRO A 259 15.95 1.09 12.50
C PRO A 259 16.69 1.23 13.85
#